data_AF-A0AAN6GQ56-F1
#
_entry.id   AF-A0AAN6GQ56-F1
#
_cell.length_a   1.000
_cell.length_b   1.000
_cell.length_c   1.000
_cell.angle_alpha   90.00
_cell.angle_beta   90.00
_cell.angle_gamma   90.00
#
_symmetry.space_group_name_H-M   'P 1'
#
loop_
_entity.id
_entity.type
_entity.pdbx_description
1 polymer ?
#
loop_
_entity_poly.entity_id
_entity_poly.type
_entity_poly.pdbx_seq_one_letter_code
_entity_poly.pdbx_strand_id
1 'polypeptide(L)'
;MARGSAIDPTRYADFGLTHVRYDADDPLAQLLALITLSPIFLLCAYTTIILYRRELTFINALLGQLGCEAVNWGLKRLIRQPRPHDHIGDGYGFPSSHSQFVGFFAAFFVCHFVLHHPPPRKPRTLINTMRRIEHAIAIALIVVLSALVCYSRYYLMYHSVAQIVAGSIIGVALGLSYYYVTEHLTRLPLRLPAPLASPTTSKIGSPVSSPRLRSDVATFTAGETNGSAPSTTTALSGSTKSNMRPRANDRKPPSTPPPAASTKGRRRSSFSDLVTLHPSLPLRQILLDHPVAIAFRIRDSWTVWADGGIETDYSNWRREWERRRPATSPAA
;
A
#
# COMPACT_ATOMS: atom_id res chain seq x y z
N MET A 1 -15.61 59.12 22.96
CA MET A 1 -15.50 57.68 23.32
C MET A 1 -14.16 57.19 22.81
N ALA A 2 -13.25 56.77 23.70
CA ALA A 2 -11.98 56.16 23.28
C ALA A 2 -12.22 54.72 22.84
N ARG A 3 -11.54 54.27 21.77
CA ARG A 3 -11.44 52.84 21.48
C ARG A 3 -10.54 52.21 22.54
N GLY A 4 -11.03 51.21 23.26
CA GLY A 4 -10.20 50.44 24.18
C GLY A 4 -9.04 49.79 23.42
N SER A 5 -7.88 49.71 24.07
CA SER A 5 -6.77 48.90 23.55
C SER A 5 -7.19 47.43 23.50
N ALA A 6 -6.75 46.69 22.49
CA ALA A 6 -7.12 45.28 22.27
C ALA A 6 -6.43 44.29 23.25
N ILE A 7 -6.15 44.73 24.48
CA ILE A 7 -5.45 43.99 25.53
C ILE A 7 -6.10 44.35 26.87
N ASP A 8 -7.29 43.79 27.13
CA ASP A 8 -7.97 43.85 28.41
C ASP A 8 -7.94 42.45 29.05
N PRO A 9 -7.21 42.25 30.17
CA PRO A 9 -7.04 40.93 30.78
C PRO A 9 -8.35 40.34 31.34
N THR A 10 -9.44 41.10 31.42
CA THR A 10 -10.74 40.62 31.90
C THR A 10 -11.57 39.87 30.83
N ARG A 11 -11.13 39.88 29.56
CA ARG A 11 -11.90 39.34 28.41
C ARG A 11 -11.53 37.93 27.96
N TYR A 12 -10.48 37.33 28.54
CA TYR A 12 -10.02 36.01 28.10
C TYR A 12 -10.89 34.88 28.64
N ALA A 13 -11.52 34.13 27.73
CA ALA A 13 -12.22 32.89 28.07
C ALA A 13 -11.26 31.70 27.97
N ASP A 14 -11.10 30.95 29.07
CA ASP A 14 -10.26 29.73 29.10
C ASP A 14 -11.08 28.49 28.68
N PHE A 15 -10.63 27.79 27.63
CA PHE A 15 -11.23 26.52 27.22
C PHE A 15 -10.87 25.42 28.23
N GLY A 16 -11.76 25.14 29.19
CA GLY A 16 -11.45 24.52 30.49
C GLY A 16 -10.84 23.11 30.56
N LEU A 17 -10.54 22.45 29.44
CA LEU A 17 -9.75 21.21 29.39
C LEU A 17 -8.32 21.41 28.83
N THR A 18 -8.10 22.52 28.15
CA THR A 18 -6.90 22.86 27.39
C THR A 18 -6.74 24.37 27.41
N HIS A 19 -6.09 24.89 28.46
CA HIS A 19 -5.89 26.32 28.75
C HIS A 19 -5.30 27.08 27.54
N VAL A 20 -6.20 27.65 26.74
CA VAL A 20 -5.94 28.46 25.55
C VAL A 20 -6.79 29.70 25.71
N ARG A 21 -6.13 30.81 26.06
CA ARG A 21 -6.72 32.15 26.07
C ARG A 21 -6.94 32.64 24.65
N TYR A 22 -8.12 33.19 24.41
CA TYR A 22 -8.53 33.91 23.20
C TYR A 22 -9.53 35.02 23.60
N ASP A 23 -9.74 36.01 22.74
CA ASP A 23 -10.77 37.04 22.96
C ASP A 23 -12.17 36.44 22.67
N ALA A 24 -13.06 36.49 23.64
CA ALA A 24 -14.42 35.98 23.49
C ALA A 24 -15.24 36.75 22.45
N ASP A 25 -14.94 38.05 22.22
CA ASP A 25 -15.66 38.92 21.29
C ASP A 25 -15.30 38.68 19.81
N ASP A 26 -14.27 37.89 19.50
CA ASP A 26 -13.85 37.55 18.12
C ASP A 26 -14.18 36.08 17.74
N PRO A 27 -15.21 35.82 16.91
CA PRO A 27 -15.53 34.48 16.42
C PRO A 27 -14.40 33.78 15.64
N LEU A 28 -13.49 34.54 15.02
CA LEU A 28 -12.35 33.98 14.30
C LEU A 28 -11.24 33.56 15.27
N ALA A 29 -11.04 34.28 16.38
CA ALA A 29 -10.21 33.84 17.49
C ALA A 29 -10.75 32.54 18.12
N GLN A 30 -12.07 32.43 18.33
CA GLN A 30 -12.72 31.20 18.83
C GLN A 30 -12.43 29.99 17.90
N LEU A 31 -12.62 30.16 16.59
CA LEU A 31 -12.34 29.10 15.61
C LEU A 31 -10.86 28.71 15.56
N LEU A 32 -9.95 29.69 15.63
CA LEU A 32 -8.52 29.44 15.66
C LEU A 32 -8.03 28.82 16.98
N ALA A 33 -8.72 29.08 18.10
CA ALA A 33 -8.49 28.40 19.37
C ALA A 33 -8.86 26.92 19.29
N LEU A 34 -10.01 26.58 18.69
CA LEU A 34 -10.34 25.16 18.40
C LEU A 34 -9.30 24.52 17.48
N ILE A 35 -8.82 25.24 16.46
CA ILE A 35 -7.77 24.75 15.55
C ILE A 35 -6.43 24.54 16.28
N THR A 36 -6.05 25.35 17.27
CA THR A 36 -4.79 25.10 18.02
C THR A 36 -4.82 23.80 18.83
N LEU A 37 -6.00 23.20 19.08
CA LEU A 37 -6.13 21.88 19.74
C LEU A 37 -5.85 20.69 18.79
N SER A 38 -5.66 20.94 17.49
CA SER A 38 -5.43 19.90 16.47
C SER A 38 -4.34 18.87 16.84
N PRO A 39 -3.18 19.22 17.44
CA PRO A 39 -2.18 18.22 17.85
C PRO A 39 -2.72 17.16 18.82
N ILE A 40 -3.61 17.55 19.75
CA ILE A 40 -4.24 16.64 20.71
C ILE A 40 -5.23 15.73 19.99
N PHE A 41 -6.09 16.29 19.13
CA PHE A 41 -7.01 15.50 18.30
C PHE A 41 -6.28 14.56 17.34
N LEU A 42 -5.11 14.94 16.82
CA LEU A 42 -4.26 14.09 16.00
C LEU A 42 -3.67 12.91 16.81
N LEU A 43 -3.27 13.10 18.08
CA LEU A 43 -2.86 11.99 18.95
C LEU A 43 -4.02 11.03 19.26
N CYS A 44 -5.23 11.54 19.46
CA CYS A 44 -6.44 10.71 19.58
C CYS A 44 -6.77 9.95 18.28
N ALA A 45 -6.57 10.58 17.12
CA ALA A 45 -6.76 9.96 15.81
C ALA A 45 -5.70 8.88 15.53
N TYR A 46 -4.41 9.14 15.81
CA TYR A 46 -3.34 8.14 15.78
C TYR A 46 -3.72 6.91 16.61
N THR A 47 -4.10 7.11 17.87
CA THR A 47 -4.46 6.03 18.79
C THR A 47 -5.64 5.21 18.26
N THR A 48 -6.71 5.86 17.81
CA THR A 48 -7.89 5.23 17.21
C THR A 48 -7.53 4.39 15.96
N ILE A 49 -6.75 4.97 15.04
CA ILE A 49 -6.35 4.29 13.79
C ILE A 49 -5.41 3.10 14.07
N ILE A 50 -4.50 3.23 15.04
CA ILE A 50 -3.61 2.13 15.46
C ILE A 50 -4.42 0.97 16.05
N LEU A 51 -5.35 1.23 16.96
CA LEU A 51 -6.18 0.19 17.57
C LEU A 51 -7.08 -0.54 16.56
N TYR A 52 -7.66 0.21 15.61
CA TYR A 52 -8.57 -0.32 14.59
C TYR A 52 -7.84 -1.03 13.44
N ARG A 53 -6.87 -0.36 12.79
CA ARG A 53 -6.19 -0.90 11.59
C ARG A 53 -4.95 -1.74 11.87
N ARG A 54 -4.27 -1.49 13.01
CA ARG A 54 -3.05 -2.19 13.48
C ARG A 54 -1.89 -2.14 12.46
N GLU A 55 -1.78 -1.01 11.77
CA GLU A 55 -0.78 -0.78 10.71
C GLU A 55 0.53 -0.27 11.29
N LEU A 56 1.63 -0.97 11.00
CA LEU A 56 3.00 -0.62 11.41
C LEU A 56 3.36 0.83 11.02
N THR A 57 2.95 1.29 9.83
CA THR A 57 3.17 2.66 9.37
C THR A 57 2.65 3.72 10.34
N PHE A 58 1.47 3.52 10.93
CA PHE A 58 0.86 4.50 11.85
C PHE A 58 1.48 4.43 13.26
N ILE A 59 1.88 3.23 13.70
CA ILE A 59 2.65 3.05 14.94
C ILE A 59 4.00 3.75 14.81
N ASN A 60 4.71 3.53 13.70
CA ASN A 60 5.98 4.17 13.39
C ASN A 60 5.85 5.70 13.29
N ALA A 61 4.80 6.20 12.64
CA ALA A 61 4.50 7.63 12.56
C ALA A 61 4.28 8.26 13.94
N LEU A 62 3.55 7.59 14.84
CA LEU A 62 3.34 8.06 16.22
C LEU A 62 4.65 8.07 17.02
N LEU A 63 5.50 7.04 16.89
CA LEU A 63 6.81 7.01 17.54
C LEU A 63 7.70 8.18 17.08
N GLY A 64 7.72 8.46 15.77
CA GLY A 64 8.42 9.63 15.22
C GLY A 64 7.82 10.96 15.68
N GLN A 65 6.49 11.06 15.80
CA GLN A 65 5.79 12.24 16.31
C GLN A 65 6.17 12.54 17.77
N LEU A 66 6.24 11.51 18.62
CA LEU A 66 6.68 11.61 20.02
C LEU A 66 8.16 11.96 20.12
N GLY A 67 9.01 11.39 19.27
CA GLY A 67 10.43 11.77 19.16
C GLY A 67 10.59 13.23 18.73
N CYS A 68 9.76 13.73 17.82
CA CYS A 68 9.75 15.12 17.39
C CYS A 68 9.39 16.09 18.54
N GLU A 69 8.39 15.76 19.36
CA GLU A 69 8.05 16.56 20.54
C GLU A 69 9.16 16.51 21.60
N ALA A 70 9.82 15.35 21.80
CA ALA A 70 10.99 15.25 22.67
C ALA A 70 12.15 16.16 22.20
N VAL A 71 12.37 16.28 20.88
CA VAL A 71 13.33 17.24 20.32
C VAL A 71 12.88 18.69 20.57
N ASN A 72 11.59 19.03 20.41
CA ASN A 72 11.09 20.37 20.76
C ASN A 72 11.31 20.72 22.24
N TRP A 73 10.95 19.77 23.13
CA TRP A 73 11.12 19.84 24.58
C TRP A 73 12.58 20.07 25.01
N GLY A 74 13.53 19.48 24.27
CA GLY A 74 14.97 19.66 24.46
C GLY A 74 15.46 21.01 23.94
N LEU A 75 15.12 21.37 22.70
CA LEU A 75 15.51 22.64 22.08
C LEU A 75 15.02 23.85 22.88
N LYS A 76 13.79 23.81 23.40
CA LYS A 76 13.25 24.83 24.32
C LYS A 76 14.10 24.99 25.58
N ARG A 77 14.56 23.89 26.19
CA ARG A 77 15.42 23.91 27.39
C ARG A 77 16.85 24.38 27.14
N LEU A 78 17.33 24.21 25.91
CA LEU A 78 18.66 24.66 25.47
C LEU A 78 18.66 26.16 25.11
N ILE A 79 17.69 26.60 24.30
CA ILE A 79 17.68 27.94 23.68
C ILE A 79 16.96 28.98 24.55
N ARG A 80 15.93 28.56 25.31
CA ARG A 80 15.22 29.35 26.33
C ARG A 80 14.64 30.71 25.88
N GLN A 81 14.46 30.94 24.58
CA GLN A 81 13.94 32.22 24.08
C GLN A 81 12.52 32.50 24.65
N PRO A 82 12.23 33.74 25.10
CA PRO A 82 10.88 34.13 25.53
C PRO A 82 9.86 34.10 24.38
N ARG A 83 8.58 34.26 24.73
CA ARG A 83 7.49 34.48 23.78
C ARG A 83 7.42 35.97 23.37
N PRO A 84 6.62 36.35 22.36
CA PRO A 84 6.46 37.77 22.01
C PRO A 84 5.67 38.57 23.07
N HIS A 85 4.80 37.89 23.83
CA HIS A 85 3.95 38.48 24.86
C HIS A 85 3.88 37.55 26.08
N ASP A 86 4.34 38.02 27.23
CA ASP A 86 4.53 37.18 28.43
C ASP A 86 3.21 36.75 29.09
N HIS A 87 2.11 37.48 28.88
CA HIS A 87 0.81 37.21 29.52
C HIS A 87 -0.03 36.10 28.85
N ILE A 88 0.37 35.62 27.67
CA ILE A 88 -0.42 34.69 26.84
C ILE A 88 -0.12 33.21 27.16
N GLY A 89 0.96 32.91 27.90
CA GLY A 89 1.14 31.61 28.55
C GLY A 89 2.60 31.20 28.79
N ASP A 90 2.78 30.23 29.68
CA ASP A 90 4.08 30.00 30.33
C ASP A 90 5.14 29.25 29.50
N GLY A 91 6.40 29.57 29.72
CA GLY A 91 7.54 28.83 29.19
C GLY A 91 7.93 29.16 27.74
N TYR A 92 9.09 28.63 27.33
CA TYR A 92 9.87 29.11 26.19
C TYR A 92 9.16 29.04 24.82
N GLY A 93 9.31 30.11 24.04
CA GLY A 93 8.62 30.31 22.76
C GLY A 93 9.27 29.66 21.55
N PHE A 94 10.56 29.30 21.62
CA PHE A 94 11.34 28.78 20.49
C PHE A 94 11.81 27.32 20.70
N PRO A 95 11.67 26.44 19.70
CA PRO A 95 10.81 26.58 18.51
C PRO A 95 9.33 26.33 18.85
N SER A 96 8.39 26.84 18.04
CA SER A 96 6.94 26.59 18.23
C SER A 96 6.63 25.09 18.16
N SER A 97 6.15 24.50 19.26
CA SER A 97 5.82 23.06 19.32
C SER A 97 4.69 22.69 18.37
N HIS A 98 3.64 23.52 18.31
CA HIS A 98 2.50 23.26 17.43
C HIS A 98 2.93 23.26 15.96
N SER A 99 3.77 24.23 15.55
CA SER A 99 4.30 24.34 14.20
C SER A 99 5.26 23.19 13.85
N GLN A 100 6.09 22.77 14.81
CA GLN A 100 6.97 21.61 14.65
C GLN A 100 6.19 20.28 14.59
N PHE A 101 5.16 20.12 15.41
CA PHE A 101 4.30 18.95 15.44
C PHE A 101 3.58 18.76 14.10
N VAL A 102 2.91 19.81 13.59
CA VAL A 102 2.20 19.72 12.30
C VAL A 102 3.17 19.68 11.11
N GLY A 103 4.34 20.32 11.22
CA GLY A 103 5.40 20.20 10.22
C GLY A 103 5.89 18.76 10.04
N PHE A 104 6.09 18.03 11.16
CA PHE A 104 6.43 16.60 11.13
C PHE A 104 5.29 15.76 10.56
N PHE A 105 4.06 15.95 11.06
CA PHE A 105 2.87 15.23 10.63
C PHE A 105 2.64 15.37 9.12
N ALA A 106 2.73 16.60 8.61
CA ALA A 106 2.59 16.90 7.20
C ALA A 106 3.70 16.28 6.36
N ALA A 107 4.97 16.46 6.75
CA ALA A 107 6.10 15.88 6.04
C ALA A 107 6.01 14.35 5.95
N PHE A 108 5.70 13.67 7.05
CA PHE A 108 5.58 12.22 7.07
C PHE A 108 4.44 11.72 6.18
N PHE A 109 3.21 12.24 6.36
CA PHE A 109 2.05 11.71 5.63
C PHE A 109 1.95 12.19 4.18
N VAL A 110 2.37 13.42 3.85
CA VAL A 110 2.44 13.86 2.45
C VAL A 110 3.50 13.05 1.70
N CYS A 111 4.67 12.79 2.29
CA CYS A 111 5.67 11.92 1.68
C CYS A 111 5.12 10.49 1.49
N HIS A 112 4.42 9.94 2.50
CA HIS A 112 3.76 8.64 2.41
C HIS A 112 2.77 8.56 1.24
N PHE A 113 1.80 9.49 1.16
CA PHE A 113 0.75 9.47 0.13
C PHE A 113 1.25 9.81 -1.28
N VAL A 114 2.31 10.61 -1.42
CA VAL A 114 2.94 10.90 -2.73
C VAL A 114 3.68 9.68 -3.27
N LEU A 115 4.45 9.00 -2.41
CA LEU A 115 5.20 7.80 -2.81
C LEU A 115 4.31 6.57 -3.02
N HIS A 116 3.21 6.44 -2.26
CA HIS A 116 2.23 5.35 -2.38
C HIS A 116 0.96 5.80 -3.14
N HIS A 117 1.07 6.78 -4.05
CA HIS A 117 -0.10 7.29 -4.79
C HIS A 117 -0.76 6.19 -5.63
N PRO A 118 -2.10 6.22 -5.84
CA PRO A 118 -2.77 5.20 -6.64
C PRO A 118 -2.39 5.36 -8.12
N PRO A 119 -1.72 4.38 -8.77
CA PRO A 119 -1.31 4.51 -10.16
C PRO A 119 -2.53 4.56 -11.11
N PRO A 120 -2.43 5.25 -12.26
CA PRO A 120 -3.54 5.40 -13.20
C PRO A 120 -3.85 4.09 -13.95
N ARG A 121 -4.65 3.23 -13.33
CA ARG A 121 -5.11 1.96 -13.92
C ARG A 121 -5.96 2.18 -15.19
N LYS A 122 -5.83 1.26 -16.15
CA LYS A 122 -6.68 1.11 -17.33
C LYS A 122 -7.39 -0.26 -17.25
N PRO A 123 -8.70 -0.38 -17.56
CA PRO A 123 -9.64 0.71 -17.90
C PRO A 123 -9.87 1.67 -16.71
N ARG A 124 -10.32 2.89 -17.02
CA ARG A 124 -10.70 3.87 -15.99
C ARG A 124 -12.05 3.48 -15.40
N THR A 125 -12.05 2.98 -14.17
CA THR A 125 -13.26 2.79 -13.37
C THR A 125 -13.51 4.00 -12.47
N LEU A 126 -14.76 4.15 -12.00
CA LEU A 126 -15.12 5.17 -11.01
C LEU A 126 -14.30 5.01 -9.72
N ILE A 127 -14.21 3.79 -9.21
CA ILE A 127 -13.46 3.41 -7.99
C ILE A 127 -11.99 3.86 -8.08
N ASN A 128 -11.29 3.53 -9.18
CA ASN A 128 -9.90 3.94 -9.42
C ASN A 128 -9.72 5.45 -9.66
N THR A 129 -10.81 6.22 -9.72
CA THR A 129 -10.80 7.68 -9.86
C THR A 129 -11.15 8.36 -8.53
N MET A 130 -12.20 7.89 -7.84
CA MET A 130 -12.51 8.30 -6.47
C MET A 130 -11.31 8.09 -5.54
N ARG A 131 -10.65 6.93 -5.58
CA ARG A 131 -9.45 6.66 -4.77
C ARG A 131 -8.32 7.69 -4.98
N ARG A 132 -8.14 8.21 -6.19
CA ARG A 132 -7.12 9.25 -6.47
C ARG A 132 -7.56 10.63 -5.97
N ILE A 133 -8.86 10.92 -6.01
CA ILE A 133 -9.46 12.12 -5.42
C ILE A 133 -9.33 12.08 -3.89
N GLU A 134 -9.61 10.93 -3.25
CA GLU A 134 -9.41 10.73 -1.81
C GLU A 134 -7.98 11.02 -1.35
N HIS A 135 -6.97 10.51 -2.08
CA HIS A 135 -5.56 10.76 -1.73
C HIS A 135 -5.17 12.23 -1.94
N ALA A 136 -5.70 12.88 -2.99
CA ALA A 136 -5.49 14.32 -3.22
C ALA A 136 -6.16 15.18 -2.14
N ILE A 137 -7.39 14.84 -1.73
CA ILE A 137 -8.12 15.49 -0.63
C ILE A 137 -7.39 15.29 0.69
N ALA A 138 -6.90 14.08 0.98
CA ALA A 138 -6.11 13.82 2.19
C ALA A 138 -4.85 14.70 2.26
N ILE A 139 -4.06 14.77 1.17
CA ILE A 139 -2.89 15.65 1.08
C ILE A 139 -3.30 17.12 1.27
N ALA A 140 -4.35 17.58 0.59
CA ALA A 140 -4.83 18.96 0.71
C ALA A 140 -5.27 19.31 2.14
N LEU A 141 -6.05 18.44 2.79
CA LEU A 141 -6.49 18.62 4.18
C LEU A 141 -5.31 18.65 5.16
N ILE A 142 -4.31 17.79 4.98
CA ILE A 142 -3.09 17.78 5.81
C ILE A 142 -2.33 19.12 5.69
N VAL A 143 -2.15 19.62 4.46
CA VAL A 143 -1.45 20.90 4.22
C VAL A 143 -2.26 22.09 4.76
N VAL A 144 -3.57 22.14 4.50
CA VAL A 144 -4.47 23.21 4.98
C VAL A 144 -4.55 23.23 6.50
N LEU A 145 -4.72 22.06 7.15
CA LEU A 145 -4.74 21.97 8.61
C LEU A 145 -3.41 22.46 9.22
N SER A 146 -2.28 22.07 8.64
CA SER A 146 -0.96 22.48 9.11
C SER A 146 -0.71 23.98 8.96
N ALA A 147 -1.18 24.57 7.85
CA ALA A 147 -1.15 26.01 7.63
C ALA A 147 -2.07 26.77 8.62
N LEU A 148 -3.29 26.28 8.84
CA LEU A 148 -4.25 26.85 9.80
C LEU A 148 -3.74 26.79 11.24
N VAL A 149 -3.10 25.70 11.65
CA VAL A 149 -2.44 25.60 12.97
C VAL A 149 -1.27 26.58 13.08
N CYS A 150 -0.45 26.74 12.04
CA CYS A 150 0.62 27.75 12.06
C CYS A 150 0.05 29.18 12.12
N TYR A 151 -1.06 29.44 11.42
CA TYR A 151 -1.75 30.73 11.45
C TYR A 151 -2.40 31.01 12.81
N SER A 152 -3.01 30.03 13.48
CA SER A 152 -3.57 30.24 14.82
C SER A 152 -2.51 30.60 15.87
N ARG A 153 -1.30 30.02 15.79
CA ARG A 153 -0.17 30.42 16.68
C ARG A 153 0.29 31.87 16.47
N TYR A 154 0.11 32.42 15.27
CA TYR A 154 0.40 33.82 14.94
C TYR A 154 -0.75 34.74 15.35
N TYR A 155 -1.98 34.45 14.88
CA TYR A 155 -3.15 35.30 15.12
C TYR A 155 -3.49 35.43 16.60
N LEU A 156 -3.40 34.34 17.36
CA LEU A 156 -3.60 34.34 18.82
C LEU A 156 -2.35 34.83 19.59
N MET A 157 -1.35 35.38 18.91
CA MET A 157 -0.16 36.05 19.48
C MET A 157 0.74 35.19 20.40
N TYR A 158 0.63 33.85 20.34
CA TYR A 158 1.44 32.95 21.16
C TYR A 158 2.92 32.87 20.73
N HIS A 159 3.21 33.03 19.43
CA HIS A 159 4.56 32.88 18.87
C HIS A 159 4.83 33.88 17.73
N SER A 160 6.08 34.30 17.58
CA SER A 160 6.48 35.13 16.43
C SER A 160 6.53 34.32 15.13
N VAL A 161 6.45 35.00 13.99
CA VAL A 161 6.62 34.37 12.67
C VAL A 161 7.95 33.59 12.59
N ALA A 162 9.03 34.11 13.18
CA ALA A 162 10.31 33.41 13.25
C ALA A 162 10.25 32.11 14.08
N GLN A 163 9.57 32.11 15.23
CA GLN A 163 9.38 30.92 16.07
C GLN A 163 8.51 29.85 15.39
N ILE A 164 7.51 30.29 14.62
CA ILE A 164 6.62 29.45 13.83
C ILE A 164 7.38 28.82 12.65
N VAL A 165 8.06 29.63 11.83
CA VAL A 165 8.84 29.18 10.66
C VAL A 165 9.97 28.25 11.09
N ALA A 166 10.73 28.57 12.14
CA ALA A 166 11.77 27.68 12.66
C ALA A 166 11.18 26.34 13.14
N GLY A 167 10.05 26.36 13.86
CA GLY A 167 9.33 25.15 14.26
C GLY A 167 8.92 24.30 13.06
N SER A 168 8.28 24.90 12.06
CA SER A 168 7.85 24.20 10.84
C SER A 168 9.04 23.61 10.05
N ILE A 169 10.15 24.34 9.91
CA ILE A 169 11.36 23.84 9.22
C ILE A 169 11.96 22.64 9.96
N ILE A 170 12.11 22.73 11.29
CA ILE A 170 12.60 21.62 12.13
C ILE A 170 11.65 20.42 12.04
N GLY A 171 10.34 20.65 12.11
CA GLY A 171 9.32 19.62 12.01
C GLY A 171 9.37 18.90 10.66
N VAL A 172 9.43 19.65 9.55
CA VAL A 172 9.52 19.08 8.20
C VAL A 172 10.84 18.32 7.99
N ALA A 173 11.97 18.86 8.46
CA ALA A 173 13.27 18.20 8.35
C ALA A 173 13.29 16.87 9.14
N LEU A 174 12.75 16.85 10.36
CA LEU A 174 12.60 15.63 11.16
C LEU A 174 11.61 14.66 10.51
N GLY A 175 10.47 15.13 10.00
CA GLY A 175 9.46 14.29 9.36
C GLY A 175 9.96 13.62 8.08
N LEU A 176 10.65 14.37 7.20
CA LEU A 176 11.23 13.83 5.98
C LEU A 176 12.37 12.85 6.26
N SER A 177 13.30 13.19 7.17
CA SER A 177 14.43 12.31 7.51
C SER A 177 13.97 11.04 8.25
N TYR A 178 13.05 11.16 9.21
CA TYR A 178 12.47 10.02 9.91
C TYR A 178 11.68 9.12 8.95
N TYR A 179 10.84 9.68 8.06
CA TYR A 179 10.14 8.91 7.04
C TYR A 179 11.12 8.21 6.10
N TYR A 180 12.16 8.92 5.63
CA TYR A 180 13.16 8.35 4.74
C TYR A 180 13.87 7.14 5.37
N VAL A 181 14.36 7.28 6.60
CA VAL A 181 15.07 6.22 7.31
C VAL A 181 14.15 5.05 7.69
N THR A 182 12.96 5.33 8.23
CA THR A 182 12.12 4.30 8.85
C THR A 182 11.09 3.67 7.92
N GLU A 183 10.59 4.38 6.90
CA GLU A 183 9.66 3.85 5.90
C GLU A 183 10.32 3.66 4.54
N HIS A 184 10.99 4.66 3.96
CA HIS A 184 11.51 4.54 2.59
C HIS A 184 12.64 3.50 2.49
N LEU A 185 13.72 3.64 3.27
CA LEU A 185 14.85 2.71 3.25
C LEU A 185 14.46 1.28 3.65
N THR A 186 13.49 1.11 4.56
CA THR A 186 13.06 -0.22 5.04
C THR A 186 12.13 -0.94 4.07
N ARG A 187 11.47 -0.20 3.17
CA ARG A 187 10.65 -0.72 2.06
C ARG A 187 11.46 -0.99 0.79
N LEU A 188 12.63 -0.35 0.60
CA LEU A 188 13.50 -0.64 -0.53
C LEU A 188 14.01 -2.09 -0.47
N PRO A 189 14.03 -2.84 -1.59
CA PRO A 189 14.62 -4.17 -1.66
C PRO A 189 16.15 -4.04 -1.59
N LEU A 190 16.67 -4.02 -0.37
CA LEU A 190 18.09 -3.81 -0.12
C LEU A 190 18.87 -5.05 -0.55
N ARG A 191 19.46 -4.97 -1.75
CA ARG A 191 20.46 -5.91 -2.26
C ARG A 191 21.69 -5.83 -1.36
N LEU A 192 21.65 -6.58 -0.25
CA LEU A 192 22.85 -6.92 0.52
C LEU A 192 23.88 -7.50 -0.45
N PRO A 193 25.12 -7.00 -0.47
CA PRO A 193 26.20 -7.69 -1.15
C PRO A 193 26.31 -9.09 -0.56
N ALA A 194 26.24 -10.13 -1.39
CA ALA A 194 26.60 -11.47 -0.95
C ALA A 194 28.11 -11.48 -0.68
N PRO A 195 28.51 -11.49 0.61
CA PRO A 195 28.96 -12.76 1.16
C PRO A 195 28.58 -12.95 2.64
N LEU A 196 27.62 -13.83 2.92
CA LEU A 196 27.65 -14.75 4.08
C LEU A 196 26.63 -15.89 3.98
N ALA A 197 26.18 -16.23 2.77
CA ALA A 197 25.51 -17.50 2.52
C ALA A 197 26.55 -18.63 2.65
N SER A 198 26.51 -19.36 3.78
CA SER A 198 27.34 -20.54 4.00
C SER A 198 27.06 -21.59 2.91
N PRO A 199 28.09 -22.12 2.21
CA PRO A 199 27.92 -23.01 1.06
C PRO A 199 27.60 -24.46 1.49
N THR A 200 26.48 -24.64 2.20
CA THR A 200 26.12 -25.90 2.83
C THR A 200 25.38 -26.82 1.87
N THR A 201 26.15 -27.68 1.20
CA THR A 201 25.72 -28.95 0.56
C THR A 201 24.99 -28.86 -0.78
N SER A 202 25.75 -28.62 -1.86
CA SER A 202 25.42 -29.14 -3.19
C SER A 202 26.19 -30.44 -3.48
N LYS A 203 25.64 -31.61 -3.11
CA LYS A 203 25.94 -32.95 -3.68
C LYS A 203 25.22 -34.08 -2.90
N ILE A 204 24.33 -34.79 -3.59
CA ILE A 204 23.87 -36.19 -3.46
C ILE A 204 22.60 -36.24 -4.34
N GLY A 205 22.47 -37.09 -5.36
CA GLY A 205 23.44 -37.95 -6.03
C GLY A 205 22.80 -38.50 -7.32
N SER A 206 23.58 -38.72 -8.38
CA SER A 206 23.04 -39.19 -9.67
C SER A 206 23.20 -40.70 -9.84
N PRO A 207 22.11 -41.46 -10.11
CA PRO A 207 22.18 -42.64 -10.96
C PRO A 207 22.14 -42.15 -12.43
N VAL A 208 23.14 -42.37 -13.29
CA VAL A 208 23.82 -43.62 -13.68
C VAL A 208 22.80 -44.65 -14.20
N SER A 209 22.92 -44.96 -15.48
CA SER A 209 22.01 -45.85 -16.21
C SER A 209 22.29 -47.33 -15.93
N SER A 210 21.24 -48.15 -15.98
CA SER A 210 21.31 -49.61 -16.09
C SER A 210 20.66 -50.08 -17.41
N PRO A 211 21.09 -51.22 -17.99
CA PRO A 211 20.80 -51.55 -19.39
C PRO A 211 19.41 -52.17 -19.60
N ARG A 212 18.97 -52.19 -20.88
CA ARG A 212 17.84 -53.03 -21.32
C ARG A 212 18.23 -54.51 -21.23
N LEU A 213 17.32 -55.34 -20.76
CA LEU A 213 17.30 -56.78 -21.04
C LEU A 213 15.87 -57.18 -21.44
N ARG A 214 15.77 -58.21 -22.28
CA ARG A 214 14.56 -58.59 -23.02
C ARG A 214 14.04 -59.94 -22.53
N SER A 215 12.72 -60.07 -22.38
CA SER A 215 12.06 -61.35 -22.07
C SER A 215 10.70 -61.41 -22.77
N ASP A 216 10.61 -62.15 -23.88
CA ASP A 216 9.36 -62.41 -24.59
C ASP A 216 8.73 -63.72 -24.09
N VAL A 217 7.59 -63.64 -23.39
CA VAL A 217 6.68 -64.76 -23.06
C VAL A 217 5.26 -64.15 -23.06
N ALA A 218 4.39 -64.28 -24.06
CA ALA A 218 3.84 -65.45 -24.77
C ALA A 218 2.57 -66.05 -24.09
N THR A 219 1.43 -65.87 -24.77
CA THR A 219 0.15 -66.64 -24.63
C THR A 219 -0.58 -66.59 -23.27
N PHE A 220 -1.88 -66.92 -23.16
CA PHE A 220 -2.91 -67.31 -24.14
C PHE A 220 -4.27 -66.72 -23.68
N THR A 221 -5.12 -66.22 -24.58
CA THR A 221 -6.54 -65.91 -24.27
C THR A 221 -7.44 -66.97 -24.87
N ALA A 222 -8.27 -67.62 -24.04
CA ALA A 222 -9.27 -68.57 -24.50
C ALA A 222 -10.37 -67.88 -25.31
N GLY A 223 -11.00 -68.61 -26.24
CA GLY A 223 -12.15 -68.16 -27.00
C GLY A 223 -13.42 -68.95 -26.65
N GLU A 224 -14.57 -68.34 -26.87
CA GLU A 224 -15.87 -69.02 -26.89
C GLU A 224 -16.50 -68.92 -28.29
N THR A 225 -17.37 -69.87 -28.61
CA THR A 225 -17.89 -70.13 -29.95
C THR A 225 -19.39 -69.86 -30.04
N ASN A 226 -19.87 -69.39 -31.21
CA ASN A 226 -20.91 -70.08 -32.00
C ASN A 226 -21.43 -69.26 -33.20
N GLY A 227 -21.51 -69.90 -34.38
CA GLY A 227 -22.46 -69.59 -35.46
C GLY A 227 -22.25 -68.30 -36.28
N SER A 228 -22.69 -68.20 -37.55
CA SER A 228 -23.23 -69.23 -38.45
C SER A 228 -23.15 -68.78 -39.93
N ALA A 229 -22.53 -69.62 -40.77
CA ALA A 229 -22.83 -69.80 -42.21
C ALA A 229 -22.68 -68.59 -43.20
N PRO A 230 -22.63 -68.82 -44.54
CA PRO A 230 -21.89 -67.93 -45.45
C PRO A 230 -22.67 -67.41 -46.68
N SER A 231 -22.10 -66.40 -47.37
CA SER A 231 -22.11 -66.28 -48.85
C SER A 231 -21.32 -65.03 -49.34
N THR A 232 -21.09 -64.74 -50.65
CA THR A 232 -20.56 -65.52 -51.80
C THR A 232 -20.26 -64.50 -52.95
N THR A 233 -19.09 -64.58 -53.61
CA THR A 233 -18.75 -64.08 -54.99
C THR A 233 -18.96 -62.62 -55.47
N THR A 234 -17.89 -62.05 -56.08
CA THR A 234 -17.88 -61.22 -57.34
C THR A 234 -18.54 -59.81 -57.32
N ALA A 235 -18.42 -58.91 -58.33
CA ALA A 235 -17.81 -58.95 -59.67
C ALA A 235 -17.31 -57.57 -60.22
N LEU A 236 -16.36 -57.64 -61.16
CA LEU A 236 -16.09 -56.83 -62.38
C LEU A 236 -16.61 -55.37 -62.61
N SER A 237 -15.74 -54.60 -63.32
CA SER A 237 -16.04 -53.56 -64.35
C SER A 237 -16.60 -52.19 -63.90
N GLY A 238 -16.33 -51.05 -64.57
CA GLY A 238 -15.35 -50.76 -65.65
C GLY A 238 -15.74 -49.55 -66.54
N SER A 239 -14.74 -48.87 -67.14
CA SER A 239 -14.90 -47.73 -68.10
C SER A 239 -15.47 -46.42 -67.48
N THR A 240 -15.35 -45.18 -68.01
CA THR A 240 -15.01 -44.70 -69.37
C THR A 240 -14.24 -43.35 -69.36
N LYS A 241 -13.60 -43.04 -70.51
CA LYS A 241 -13.04 -41.76 -71.03
C LYS A 241 -13.94 -40.53 -70.71
N SER A 242 -13.51 -39.26 -70.66
CA SER A 242 -12.36 -38.48 -71.19
C SER A 242 -12.15 -37.18 -70.33
N ASN A 243 -11.48 -36.05 -70.65
CA ASN A 243 -10.85 -35.51 -71.88
C ASN A 243 -9.81 -34.36 -71.62
N MET A 244 -9.19 -33.84 -72.69
CA MET A 244 -8.54 -32.53 -72.92
C MET A 244 -7.61 -31.86 -71.86
N ARG A 245 -6.32 -31.83 -72.20
CA ARG A 245 -5.30 -30.77 -71.91
C ARG A 245 -5.21 -29.82 -73.14
N PRO A 246 -4.36 -28.76 -73.23
CA PRO A 246 -3.18 -28.34 -72.43
C PRO A 246 -3.38 -26.93 -71.81
N ARG A 247 -2.41 -26.09 -71.37
CA ARG A 247 -0.92 -26.03 -71.34
C ARG A 247 -0.57 -25.18 -70.10
N ALA A 248 0.44 -25.45 -69.27
CA ALA A 248 1.86 -25.16 -69.52
C ALA A 248 2.75 -25.77 -68.42
N ASN A 249 4.08 -25.72 -68.61
CA ASN A 249 5.09 -25.92 -67.55
C ASN A 249 5.15 -24.64 -66.67
N ASP A 250 5.61 -24.64 -65.42
CA ASP A 250 6.92 -25.18 -65.01
C ASP A 250 7.11 -25.41 -63.50
N ARG A 251 8.22 -26.10 -63.15
CA ARG A 251 8.80 -26.39 -61.81
C ARG A 251 8.17 -27.55 -60.98
N LYS A 252 9.07 -28.24 -60.25
CA LYS A 252 8.86 -29.48 -59.46
C LYS A 252 8.55 -29.18 -57.96
N PRO A 253 8.13 -30.18 -57.15
CA PRO A 253 7.46 -29.97 -55.85
C PRO A 253 8.43 -29.99 -54.63
N PRO A 254 7.87 -29.91 -53.41
CA PRO A 254 8.14 -31.00 -52.46
C PRO A 254 6.91 -31.55 -51.70
N SER A 255 7.01 -32.85 -51.39
CA SER A 255 6.41 -33.67 -50.30
C SER A 255 5.14 -33.26 -49.51
N THR A 256 4.33 -34.29 -49.24
CA THR A 256 3.19 -34.37 -48.30
C THR A 256 3.47 -33.89 -46.85
N PRO A 257 2.43 -33.48 -46.09
CA PRO A 257 2.60 -32.79 -44.80
C PRO A 257 2.72 -33.73 -43.57
N PRO A 258 3.40 -33.29 -42.49
CA PRO A 258 3.43 -33.96 -41.19
C PRO A 258 2.15 -33.69 -40.35
N PRO A 259 1.88 -34.50 -39.31
CA PRO A 259 0.66 -34.40 -38.49
C PRO A 259 0.64 -33.20 -37.52
N ALA A 260 -0.54 -32.94 -36.95
CA ALA A 260 -0.88 -31.73 -36.20
C ALA A 260 0.08 -31.40 -35.03
N ALA A 261 0.78 -30.27 -35.15
CA ALA A 261 1.53 -29.67 -34.05
C ALA A 261 0.59 -28.98 -33.06
N SER A 262 0.71 -29.31 -31.78
CA SER A 262 -0.17 -28.79 -30.73
C SER A 262 0.01 -27.28 -30.49
N THR A 263 -1.11 -26.59 -30.27
CA THR A 263 -1.15 -25.18 -29.88
C THR A 263 -0.49 -24.98 -28.52
N LYS A 264 0.79 -24.58 -28.51
CA LYS A 264 1.49 -24.20 -27.27
C LYS A 264 0.77 -23.03 -26.61
N GLY A 265 0.05 -23.35 -25.54
CA GLY A 265 -0.92 -22.45 -24.93
C GLY A 265 -0.30 -21.15 -24.41
N ARG A 266 -1.02 -20.05 -24.67
CA ARG A 266 -1.01 -18.78 -23.91
C ARG A 266 -0.48 -18.99 -22.49
N ARG A 267 0.76 -18.58 -22.23
CA ARG A 267 1.48 -18.80 -20.97
C ARG A 267 0.66 -18.17 -19.83
N ARG A 268 -0.07 -19.00 -19.08
CA ARG A 268 -0.90 -18.55 -17.95
C ARG A 268 0.04 -17.89 -16.93
N SER A 269 -0.28 -16.65 -16.56
CA SER A 269 0.32 -16.00 -15.38
C SER A 269 0.04 -16.88 -14.17
N SER A 270 1.07 -17.48 -13.58
CA SER A 270 0.88 -18.26 -12.35
C SER A 270 0.55 -17.31 -11.21
N PHE A 271 -0.33 -17.73 -10.31
CA PHE A 271 -0.59 -16.97 -9.08
C PHE A 271 0.69 -16.81 -8.22
N SER A 272 1.68 -17.67 -8.42
CA SER A 272 3.02 -17.62 -7.84
C SER A 272 3.74 -16.28 -8.08
N ASP A 273 3.69 -15.74 -9.30
CA ASP A 273 4.39 -14.49 -9.66
C ASP A 273 3.69 -13.24 -9.08
N LEU A 274 2.47 -13.41 -8.54
CA LEU A 274 1.71 -12.37 -7.83
C LEU A 274 1.96 -12.39 -6.31
N VAL A 275 2.74 -13.38 -5.82
CA VAL A 275 3.15 -13.53 -4.41
C VAL A 275 4.68 -13.59 -4.30
N THR A 276 5.39 -12.85 -5.16
CA THR A 276 6.78 -12.45 -4.89
C THR A 276 6.80 -11.42 -3.76
N LEU A 277 6.62 -11.90 -2.52
CA LEU A 277 6.84 -11.12 -1.31
C LEU A 277 8.25 -10.54 -1.36
N HIS A 278 8.34 -9.22 -1.53
CA HIS A 278 9.61 -8.53 -1.57
C HIS A 278 10.35 -8.74 -0.24
N PRO A 279 11.66 -9.06 -0.26
CA PRO A 279 12.49 -9.00 0.95
C PRO A 279 12.63 -7.52 1.36
N SER A 280 11.69 -7.06 2.18
CA SER A 280 11.88 -5.84 2.99
C SER A 280 13.09 -6.04 3.91
N LEU A 281 13.68 -4.93 4.42
CA LEU A 281 14.80 -5.05 5.34
C LEU A 281 14.42 -5.98 6.52
N PRO A 282 15.30 -6.90 6.97
CA PRO A 282 14.97 -7.89 7.99
C PRO A 282 14.45 -7.26 9.29
N LEU A 283 14.77 -5.99 9.56
CA LEU A 283 14.18 -5.22 10.67
C LEU A 283 12.64 -5.17 10.65
N ARG A 284 11.99 -4.95 9.49
CA ARG A 284 10.51 -4.96 9.41
C ARG A 284 9.95 -6.37 9.59
N GLN A 285 10.61 -7.37 9.00
CA GLN A 285 10.20 -8.76 9.15
C GLN A 285 10.35 -9.23 10.61
N ILE A 286 11.52 -9.06 11.23
CA ILE A 286 11.79 -9.40 12.64
C ILE A 286 10.76 -8.72 13.57
N LEU A 287 10.37 -7.48 13.28
CA LEU A 287 9.37 -6.76 14.07
C LEU A 287 7.96 -7.35 13.93
N LEU A 288 7.57 -7.84 12.75
CA LEU A 288 6.27 -8.46 12.49
C LEU A 288 6.21 -9.93 12.94
N ASP A 289 7.30 -10.67 12.79
CA ASP A 289 7.48 -12.05 13.24
C ASP A 289 7.64 -12.16 14.78
N HIS A 290 7.85 -11.04 15.48
CA HIS A 290 7.92 -10.98 16.93
C HIS A 290 6.59 -11.41 17.58
N PRO A 291 6.57 -12.28 18.62
CA PRO A 291 5.34 -12.85 19.16
C PRO A 291 4.34 -11.81 19.67
N VAL A 292 4.81 -10.65 20.16
CA VAL A 292 3.93 -9.54 20.55
C VAL A 292 3.22 -8.92 19.35
N ALA A 293 3.91 -8.74 18.21
CA ALA A 293 3.29 -8.21 16.99
C ALA A 293 2.24 -9.17 16.42
N ILE A 294 2.55 -10.48 16.43
CA ILE A 294 1.60 -11.54 16.06
C ILE A 294 0.38 -11.53 17.00
N ALA A 295 0.57 -11.48 18.32
CA ALA A 295 -0.51 -11.47 19.30
C ALA A 295 -1.43 -10.23 19.16
N PHE A 296 -0.85 -9.04 18.94
CA PHE A 296 -1.61 -7.83 18.66
C PHE A 296 -2.12 -7.74 17.22
N ARG A 297 -1.77 -8.68 16.33
CA ARG A 297 -2.12 -8.70 14.89
C ARG A 297 -1.69 -7.42 14.17
N ILE A 298 -0.46 -6.98 14.43
CA ILE A 298 0.17 -5.87 13.71
C ILE A 298 0.47 -6.32 12.27
N ARG A 299 0.16 -5.46 11.29
CA ARG A 299 0.39 -5.70 9.86
C ARG A 299 1.08 -4.51 9.20
N ASP A 300 1.70 -4.73 8.05
CA ASP A 300 2.17 -3.66 7.15
C ASP A 300 1.50 -3.80 5.79
N SER A 301 0.22 -3.46 5.73
CA SER A 301 -0.59 -3.63 4.52
C SER A 301 -0.02 -2.86 3.33
N TRP A 302 0.71 -1.77 3.58
CA TRP A 302 1.31 -0.93 2.55
C TRP A 302 2.54 -1.53 1.86
N THR A 303 3.17 -2.57 2.43
CA THR A 303 4.21 -3.35 1.70
C THR A 303 3.63 -4.38 0.73
N VAL A 304 2.41 -4.84 0.97
CA VAL A 304 1.75 -5.87 0.15
C VAL A 304 0.81 -5.25 -0.88
N TRP A 305 0.07 -4.22 -0.50
CA TRP A 305 -0.91 -3.54 -1.35
C TRP A 305 -0.68 -2.03 -1.37
N ALA A 306 -0.64 -1.45 -2.56
CA ALA A 306 -0.49 -0.01 -2.79
C ALA A 306 -1.72 0.84 -2.38
N ASP A 307 -2.60 0.31 -1.52
CA ASP A 307 -3.77 0.95 -0.91
C ASP A 307 -3.94 0.61 0.58
N GLY A 308 -3.00 -0.14 1.17
CA GLY A 308 -3.14 -0.68 2.51
C GLY A 308 -4.29 -1.69 2.65
N GLY A 309 -4.65 -2.42 1.59
CA GLY A 309 -5.56 -3.57 1.60
C GLY A 309 -7.04 -3.28 1.34
N ILE A 310 -7.46 -2.01 1.29
CA ILE A 310 -8.88 -1.60 1.31
C ILE A 310 -9.71 -2.21 0.17
N GLU A 311 -9.23 -2.16 -1.08
CA GLU A 311 -9.91 -2.74 -2.24
C GLU A 311 -10.01 -4.27 -2.13
N THR A 312 -9.01 -4.90 -1.51
CA THR A 312 -8.98 -6.36 -1.29
C THR A 312 -9.99 -6.76 -0.21
N ASP A 313 -10.00 -6.06 0.92
CA ASP A 313 -10.95 -6.28 2.02
C ASP A 313 -12.41 -6.04 1.54
N TYR A 314 -12.66 -4.97 0.76
CA TYR A 314 -13.96 -4.73 0.13
C TYR A 314 -14.34 -5.82 -0.89
N SER A 315 -13.41 -6.25 -1.76
CA SER A 315 -13.64 -7.31 -2.74
C SER A 315 -13.88 -8.69 -2.08
N ASN A 316 -13.31 -8.93 -0.89
CA ASN A 316 -13.55 -10.12 -0.09
C ASN A 316 -14.97 -10.08 0.50
N TRP A 317 -15.33 -8.98 1.16
CA TRP A 317 -16.67 -8.75 1.68
C TRP A 317 -17.73 -8.84 0.58
N ARG A 318 -17.51 -8.21 -0.58
CA ARG A 318 -18.50 -8.14 -1.67
C ARG A 318 -18.80 -9.51 -2.27
N ARG A 319 -17.79 -10.35 -2.49
CA ARG A 319 -17.96 -11.73 -2.94
C ARG A 319 -18.73 -12.58 -1.93
N GLU A 320 -18.44 -12.42 -0.63
CA GLU A 320 -19.15 -13.14 0.43
C GLU A 320 -20.61 -12.66 0.59
N TRP A 321 -20.86 -11.36 0.42
CA TRP A 321 -22.21 -10.78 0.35
C TRP A 321 -23.02 -11.36 -0.81
N GLU A 322 -22.44 -11.39 -2.02
CA GLU A 322 -23.10 -11.97 -3.21
C GLU A 322 -23.33 -13.47 -3.06
N ARG A 323 -22.39 -14.22 -2.48
CA ARG A 323 -22.53 -15.66 -2.20
C ARG A 323 -23.64 -15.97 -1.17
N ARG A 324 -23.91 -15.06 -0.24
CA ARG A 324 -24.98 -15.19 0.77
C ARG A 324 -26.32 -14.62 0.34
N ARG A 325 -26.37 -13.81 -0.71
CA ARG A 325 -27.61 -13.19 -1.18
C ARG A 325 -28.50 -14.26 -1.82
N PRO A 326 -29.75 -14.48 -1.34
CA PRO A 326 -30.68 -15.36 -2.02
C PRO A 326 -30.86 -14.92 -3.47
N ALA A 327 -30.87 -15.85 -4.41
CA ALA A 327 -31.32 -15.57 -5.76
C ALA A 327 -32.80 -15.20 -5.69
N THR A 328 -33.16 -13.98 -6.09
CA THR A 328 -34.54 -13.66 -6.42
C THR A 328 -34.92 -14.48 -7.65
N SER A 329 -35.59 -15.61 -7.42
CA SER A 329 -36.30 -16.31 -8.47
C SER A 329 -37.21 -15.32 -9.19
N PRO A 330 -37.16 -15.19 -10.52
CA PRO A 330 -38.22 -14.49 -11.23
C PRO A 330 -39.53 -15.23 -10.95
N ALA A 331 -40.54 -14.52 -10.47
CA ALA A 331 -41.88 -15.06 -10.40
C ALA A 331 -42.37 -15.33 -11.83
N ALA A 332 -42.85 -16.54 -12.06
CA ALA A 332 -43.49 -16.98 -13.29
C ALA A 332 -45.02 -16.91 -13.14
#